data_AF-A0A7J6CY66-F1
#
_entry.id   AF-A0A7J6CY66-F1
#
_cell.length_a   1.000
_cell.length_b   1.000
_cell.length_c   1.000
_cell.angle_alpha   90.00
_cell.angle_beta   90.00
_cell.angle_gamma   90.00
#
_symmetry.space_group_name_H-M   'P 1'
#
loop_
_entity.id
_entity.type
_entity.pdbx_description
1 polymer ?
#
loop_
_entity_poly.entity_id
_entity_poly.type
_entity_poly.pdbx_seq_one_letter_code
_entity_poly.pdbx_strand_id
1 'polypeptide(L)'
;MMKFITSAFVLLICTAALLSTTEGRSKPMHPRCECIQTYSGPAIPFGKIRSLKVTPAGPQCKNEEIIATMKKQMMCLNPTKAWVISLKETINKRVESQQ
;
A
#
# COMPACT_ATOMS: atom_id res chain seq x y z
N MET A 1 -19.01 -16.59 57.98
CA MET A 1 -18.30 -17.21 56.83
C MET A 1 -18.71 -16.63 55.46
N MET A 2 -19.94 -16.16 55.25
CA MET A 2 -20.41 -15.63 53.94
C MET A 2 -19.84 -14.26 53.51
N LYS A 3 -19.45 -13.37 54.46
CA LYS A 3 -18.92 -12.02 54.16
C LYS A 3 -17.52 -12.01 53.50
N PHE A 4 -16.68 -12.98 53.85
CA PHE A 4 -15.34 -13.11 53.25
C PHE A 4 -15.41 -13.63 51.82
N ILE A 5 -16.37 -14.52 51.56
CA ILE A 5 -16.64 -15.10 50.25
C ILE A 5 -17.07 -13.99 49.28
N THR A 6 -18.01 -13.12 49.67
CA THR A 6 -18.46 -12.00 48.84
C THR A 6 -17.33 -11.01 48.50
N SER A 7 -16.42 -10.75 49.44
CA SER A 7 -15.29 -9.84 49.20
C SER A 7 -14.27 -10.43 48.23
N ALA A 8 -14.01 -11.73 48.31
CA ALA A 8 -13.13 -12.42 47.37
C ALA A 8 -13.70 -12.44 45.95
N PHE A 9 -15.00 -12.68 45.80
CA PHE A 9 -15.66 -12.66 44.49
C PHE A 9 -15.64 -11.27 43.85
N VAL A 10 -15.89 -10.21 44.61
CA VAL A 10 -15.83 -8.82 44.09
C VAL A 10 -14.41 -8.48 43.60
N LEU A 11 -13.38 -8.86 44.37
CA LEU A 11 -12.00 -8.61 43.99
C LEU A 11 -11.61 -9.31 42.68
N LEU A 12 -12.07 -10.56 42.52
CA LEU A 12 -11.80 -11.39 41.34
C LEU A 12 -12.46 -10.81 40.07
N ILE A 13 -13.70 -10.31 40.18
CA ILE A 13 -14.41 -9.66 39.08
C ILE A 13 -13.71 -8.35 38.68
N CYS A 14 -13.24 -7.54 39.64
CA CYS A 14 -12.51 -6.31 39.35
C CYS A 14 -11.21 -6.56 38.58
N THR A 15 -10.47 -7.63 38.91
CA THR A 15 -9.22 -7.97 38.19
C THR A 15 -9.46 -8.40 36.74
N ALA A 16 -10.55 -9.11 36.46
CA ALA A 16 -10.87 -9.55 35.10
C ALA A 16 -11.29 -8.40 34.17
N ALA A 17 -11.98 -7.39 34.71
CA ALA A 17 -12.39 -6.20 33.97
C ALA A 17 -11.20 -5.34 33.52
N LEU A 18 -10.15 -5.24 34.34
CA LEU A 18 -8.94 -4.46 34.03
C LEU A 18 -8.06 -5.13 32.96
N LEU A 19 -8.09 -6.46 32.86
CA LEU A 19 -7.32 -7.21 31.86
C LEU A 19 -8.00 -7.25 30.48
N SER A 20 -9.32 -7.02 30.43
CA SER A 20 -10.10 -7.10 29.17
C SER A 20 -10.01 -5.84 28.30
N THR A 21 -9.37 -4.77 28.78
CA THR A 21 -9.19 -3.52 28.01
C THR A 21 -7.79 -3.42 27.43
N THR A 22 -7.33 -4.44 26.72
CA THR A 22 -6.19 -4.31 25.81
C THR A 22 -6.69 -4.46 24.38
N GLU A 23 -7.57 -3.54 23.97
CA GLU A 23 -7.82 -3.30 22.56
C GLU A 23 -6.51 -2.78 21.99
N GLY A 24 -5.71 -3.69 21.42
CA GLY A 24 -4.51 -3.35 20.68
C GLY A 24 -4.93 -2.37 19.61
N ARG A 25 -4.67 -1.08 19.85
CA ARG A 25 -5.01 -0.03 18.90
C ARG A 25 -4.23 -0.34 17.64
N SER A 26 -4.92 -0.89 16.64
CA SER A 26 -4.40 -1.15 15.32
C SER A 26 -3.79 0.17 14.86
N LYS A 27 -2.46 0.25 14.96
CA LYS A 27 -1.69 1.39 14.47
C LYS A 27 -2.21 1.61 13.05
N PRO A 28 -2.63 2.83 12.65
CA PRO A 28 -3.14 3.04 11.31
C PRO A 28 -2.09 2.46 10.36
N MET A 29 -2.43 1.36 9.69
CA MET A 29 -1.57 0.79 8.68
C MET A 29 -1.63 1.82 7.57
N HIS A 30 -0.73 2.78 7.62
CA HIS A 30 -0.60 3.76 6.56
C HIS A 30 -0.29 2.93 5.31
N PRO A 31 -1.20 2.88 4.32
CA PRO A 31 -0.96 2.13 3.10
C PRO A 31 0.36 2.65 2.51
N ARG A 32 1.41 1.81 2.54
CA ARG A 32 2.73 2.20 2.05
C ARG A 32 2.76 1.90 0.56
N CYS A 33 2.29 2.86 -0.23
CA CYS A 33 2.57 2.91 -1.66
C CYS A 33 4.08 2.69 -1.90
N GLU A 34 4.43 1.95 -2.94
CA GLU A 34 5.83 1.72 -3.31
C GLU A 34 6.49 3.04 -3.75
N CYS A 35 5.71 3.91 -4.38
CA CYS A 35 6.10 5.22 -4.86
C CYS A 35 5.85 6.30 -3.81
N ILE A 36 6.94 6.85 -3.26
CA ILE A 36 6.90 8.03 -2.37
C ILE A 36 6.78 9.33 -3.20
N GLN A 37 7.41 9.34 -4.38
CA GLN A 37 7.40 10.47 -5.31
C GLN A 37 7.24 9.96 -6.74
N THR A 38 6.68 10.79 -7.61
CA THR A 38 6.50 10.47 -9.02
C THR A 38 7.22 11.48 -9.91
N TYR A 39 7.81 10.97 -10.99
CA TYR A 39 8.42 11.78 -12.02
C TYR A 39 7.35 12.41 -12.91
N SER A 40 7.37 13.74 -12.97
CA SER A 40 6.43 14.57 -13.73
C SER A 40 7.11 15.40 -14.82
N GLY A 41 8.40 15.14 -15.09
CA GLY A 41 9.19 15.87 -16.08
C GLY A 41 8.94 15.46 -17.53
N PRO A 42 9.84 15.85 -18.45
CA PRO A 42 9.74 15.53 -19.87
C PRO A 42 9.66 14.03 -20.15
N ALA A 43 9.05 13.66 -21.28
CA ALA A 43 8.85 12.28 -21.68
C ALA A 43 10.16 11.49 -21.76
N ILE A 44 10.16 10.29 -21.18
CA ILE A 44 11.31 9.38 -21.25
C ILE A 44 11.20 8.58 -22.55
N PRO A 45 12.27 8.53 -23.37
CA PRO A 45 12.26 7.73 -24.60
C PRO A 45 11.95 6.26 -24.32
N PHE A 46 11.01 5.68 -25.07
CA PHE A 46 10.58 4.27 -24.91
C PHE A 46 11.74 3.27 -24.91
N GLY A 47 12.75 3.47 -25.76
CA GLY A 47 13.92 2.59 -25.83
C GLY A 47 14.80 2.57 -24.57
N LYS A 48 14.61 3.51 -23.63
CA LYS A 48 15.30 3.50 -22.33
C LYS A 48 14.54 2.71 -21.26
N ILE A 49 13.26 2.43 -21.49
CA ILE A 49 12.39 1.68 -20.58
C ILE A 49 12.47 0.20 -20.94
N ARG A 50 12.96 -0.61 -20.01
CA ARG A 50 13.13 -2.06 -20.18
C ARG A 50 11.84 -2.81 -19.84
N SER A 51 11.17 -2.38 -18.78
CA SER A 51 9.90 -2.94 -18.35
C SER A 51 9.07 -1.89 -17.61
N LEU A 52 7.78 -2.14 -17.54
CA LEU A 52 6.82 -1.32 -16.82
C LEU A 52 6.03 -2.22 -15.87
N LYS A 53 5.98 -1.84 -14.60
CA LYS A 53 5.08 -2.44 -13.60
C LYS A 53 3.95 -1.45 -13.37
N VAL A 54 2.72 -1.91 -13.55
CA VAL A 54 1.51 -1.12 -13.30
C VAL A 54 0.76 -1.76 -12.15
N THR A 55 0.65 -1.04 -11.03
CA THR A 55 -0.10 -1.47 -9.85
C THR A 55 -1.36 -0.62 -9.76
N PRO A 56 -2.57 -1.19 -9.91
CA PRO A 56 -3.80 -0.42 -9.78
C PRO A 56 -4.03 0.04 -8.33
N ALA A 57 -4.85 1.08 -8.17
CA ALA A 57 -5.30 1.51 -6.84
C ALA A 57 -6.03 0.37 -6.11
N GLY A 58 -5.77 0.22 -4.82
CA GLY A 58 -6.34 -0.84 -3.99
C GLY A 58 -6.20 -0.59 -2.48
N PRO A 59 -6.49 -1.61 -1.64
CA PRO A 59 -6.47 -1.48 -0.19
C PRO A 59 -5.10 -1.07 0.38
N GLN A 60 -4.02 -1.45 -0.31
CA GLN A 60 -2.63 -1.20 0.10
C GLN A 60 -2.07 0.13 -0.39
N CYS A 61 -2.65 0.72 -1.44
CA CYS A 61 -2.28 2.04 -1.95
C CYS A 61 -3.46 2.61 -2.73
N LYS A 62 -3.94 3.80 -2.35
CA LYS A 62 -5.11 4.44 -3.00
C LYS A 62 -4.82 4.98 -4.40
N ASN A 63 -3.54 5.08 -4.77
CA ASN A 63 -3.12 5.63 -6.05
C ASN A 63 -2.72 4.50 -6.99
N GLU A 64 -2.96 4.69 -8.28
CA GLU A 64 -2.32 3.86 -9.31
C GLU A 64 -0.82 4.19 -9.35
N GLU A 65 0.02 3.15 -9.40
CA GLU A 65 1.47 3.27 -9.47
C GLU A 65 1.98 2.72 -10.79
N ILE A 66 2.76 3.53 -11.49
CA ILE A 66 3.42 3.13 -12.74
C ILE A 66 4.93 3.22 -12.51
N ILE A 67 5.60 2.08 -12.47
CA ILE A 67 7.03 1.98 -12.17
C ILE A 67 7.76 1.53 -13.43
N ALA A 68 8.57 2.43 -13.99
CA ALA A 68 9.42 2.14 -15.13
C ALA A 68 10.79 1.65 -14.67
N THR A 69 11.20 0.49 -15.16
CA THR A 69 12.55 -0.02 -14.96
C THR A 69 13.42 0.35 -16.15
N MET A 70 14.48 1.10 -15.90
CA MET A 70 15.51 1.46 -16.89
C MET A 70 16.78 0.63 -16.66
N LYS A 71 17.82 0.84 -17.47
CA LYS A 71 19.08 0.08 -17.34
C LYS A 71 19.76 0.21 -15.98
N LYS A 72 19.64 1.36 -15.30
CA LYS A 72 20.37 1.67 -14.06
C LYS A 72 19.49 2.01 -12.87
N GLN A 73 18.20 2.25 -13.10
CA GLN A 73 17.31 2.76 -12.06
C GLN A 73 15.87 2.37 -12.34
N MET A 74 15.10 2.29 -11.26
CA MET A 74 13.64 2.24 -11.30
C MET A 74 13.11 3.64 -10.98
N MET A 75 12.04 4.02 -11.65
CA MET A 75 11.43 5.33 -11.47
C MET A 75 9.91 5.21 -11.48
N CYS A 76 9.28 5.78 -10.47
CA CYS A 76 7.83 5.98 -10.43
C CYS A 76 7.45 7.12 -11.37
N LEU A 77 6.49 6.88 -12.26
CA LEU A 77 5.98 7.84 -13.23
C LEU A 77 4.62 8.35 -12.77
N ASN A 78 4.33 9.63 -13.03
CA ASN A 78 3.04 10.20 -12.67
C ASN A 78 1.95 9.73 -13.65
N PRO A 79 0.93 8.97 -13.20
CA PRO A 79 -0.11 8.42 -14.08
C PRO A 79 -0.98 9.49 -14.75
N THR A 80 -0.96 10.74 -14.26
CA THR A 80 -1.72 11.85 -14.84
C THR A 80 -1.07 12.51 -16.05
N LYS A 81 0.19 12.17 -16.38
CA LYS A 81 0.89 12.75 -17.53
C LYS A 81 0.50 12.02 -18.82
N ALA A 82 0.13 12.79 -19.85
CA ALA A 82 -0.30 12.24 -21.14
C ALA A 82 0.68 11.22 -21.74
N TRP A 83 1.98 11.50 -21.71
CA TRP A 83 3.00 10.58 -22.24
C TRP A 83 3.11 9.27 -21.44
N VAL A 84 2.80 9.29 -20.15
CA VAL A 84 2.79 8.09 -19.28
C VAL A 84 1.57 7.22 -19.60
N ILE A 85 0.43 7.84 -19.89
CA ILE A 85 -0.78 7.14 -20.35
C ILE A 85 -0.50 6.43 -21.68
N SER A 86 0.06 7.14 -22.66
CA SER A 86 0.44 6.54 -23.96
C SER A 86 1.49 5.43 -23.82
N LEU A 87 2.40 5.55 -22.85
CA LEU A 87 3.38 4.50 -22.54
C LEU A 87 2.71 3.22 -22.06
N LYS A 88 1.79 3.33 -21.09
CA LYS A 88 1.03 2.20 -20.56
C LYS A 88 0.27 1.48 -21.66
N GLU A 89 -0.46 2.22 -22.50
CA GLU A 89 -1.22 1.66 -23.63
C GLU A 89 -0.32 0.96 -24.64
N THR A 90 0.83 1.56 -24.98
CA THR A 90 1.79 0.99 -25.94
C THR A 90 2.35 -0.34 -25.43
N ILE A 91 2.64 -0.45 -24.14
CA ILE A 91 3.16 -1.68 -23.55
C ILE A 91 2.09 -2.76 -23.45
N ASN A 92 0.86 -2.41 -23.05
CA ASN A 92 -0.26 -3.36 -23.01
C ASN A 92 -0.48 -4.02 -24.37
N LYS A 93 -0.50 -3.23 -25.45
CA LYS A 93 -0.61 -3.76 -26.82
C LYS A 93 0.52 -4.72 -27.20
N ARG A 94 1.76 -4.48 -26.72
CA ARG A 94 2.87 -5.40 -26.96
C ARG A 94 2.69 -6.72 -26.23
N VAL A 95 2.25 -6.68 -24.97
CA VAL A 95 1.99 -7.89 -24.18
C VAL A 95 0.90 -8.73 -24.84
N GLU A 96 -0.20 -8.11 -25.27
CA GLU A 96 -1.28 -8.80 -25.99
C GLU A 96 -0.79 -9.40 -27.32
N SER A 97 0.09 -8.73 -28.06
CA SER A 97 0.65 -9.26 -29.30
C SER A 97 1.68 -10.39 -29.12
N GLN A 98 2.16 -10.61 -27.89
CA GLN A 98 3.14 -11.66 -27.56
C GLN A 98 2.47 -12.88 -26.90
N GLN A 99 1.15 -12.81 -26.67
CA GLN A 99 0.30 -13.84 -26.07
C GLN A 99 -0.46 -14.57 -27.18
#